data_AF-A0AAD1WVB7-F1
#
_entry.id   AF-A0AAD1WVB7-F1
#
_cell.length_a   1.000
_cell.length_b   1.000
_cell.length_c   1.000
_cell.angle_alpha   90.00
_cell.angle_beta   90.00
_cell.angle_gamma   90.00
#
_symmetry.space_group_name_H-M   'P 1'
#
loop_
_entity.id
_entity.type
_entity.pdbx_description
1 polymer ?
#
loop_
_entity_poly.entity_id
_entity_poly.type
_entity_poly.pdbx_seq_one_letter_code
_entity_poly.pdbx_strand_id
1 'polypeptide(L)'
;LLVTGRPSKLRYFEQWEKELNRSMKPSSWHTAMAGVKRATHCLDHIEAAYKLWMRWYLAPQCLAHIYPGAQPTFWRCCRDTGTLTPIFWHCPALTNYWQQIQNLVEIST
;
A
#
# COMPACT_ATOMS: atom_id res chain seq x y z
N LEU A 1 28.90 -12.43 -5.45
CA LEU A 1 28.69 -11.74 -4.15
C LEU A 1 27.47 -12.36 -3.48
N LEU A 2 27.68 -13.38 -2.64
CA LEU A 2 26.61 -14.01 -1.87
C LEU A 2 26.30 -13.09 -0.69
N VAL A 3 25.14 -12.42 -0.71
CA VAL A 3 24.66 -11.64 0.43
C VAL A 3 24.36 -12.64 1.55
N THR A 4 25.29 -12.76 2.49
CA THR A 4 25.16 -13.57 3.69
C THR A 4 24.24 -12.85 4.68
N GLY A 5 23.27 -13.61 5.21
CA GLY A 5 22.30 -13.13 6.20
C GLY A 5 20.95 -12.78 5.59
N ARG A 6 19.92 -13.58 5.90
CA ARG A 6 18.53 -13.16 5.68
C ARG A 6 18.33 -11.87 6.48
N PRO A 7 17.95 -10.74 5.86
CA PRO A 7 17.80 -9.49 6.60
C PRO A 7 16.77 -9.68 7.72
N SER A 8 17.08 -9.14 8.91
CA SER A 8 16.22 -9.24 10.11
C SER A 8 14.84 -8.62 9.89
N LYS A 9 14.73 -7.73 8.89
CA LYS A 9 13.53 -7.03 8.49
C LYS A 9 13.34 -7.12 6.98
N LEU A 10 12.10 -7.36 6.55
CA LEU A 10 11.80 -7.50 5.13
C LEU A 10 11.79 -6.12 4.46
N ARG A 11 12.38 -6.02 3.26
CA ARG A 11 12.55 -4.75 2.52
C ARG A 11 11.26 -3.94 2.36
N TYR A 12 10.14 -4.60 2.08
CA TYR A 12 8.85 -3.93 1.92
C TYR A 12 8.36 -3.29 3.24
N PHE A 13 8.75 -3.85 4.38
CA PHE A 13 8.38 -3.34 5.69
C PHE A 13 9.11 -2.03 6.00
N GLU A 14 10.42 -1.99 5.77
CA GLU A 14 11.24 -0.77 5.90
C GLU A 14 10.73 0.35 4.98
N GLN A 15 10.33 -0.05 3.77
CA GLN A 15 9.76 0.85 2.80
C GLN A 15 8.42 1.46 3.26
N TRP A 16 7.54 0.69 3.89
CA TRP A 16 6.31 1.20 4.49
C TRP A 16 6.60 2.13 5.66
N GLU A 17 7.54 1.78 6.54
CA GLU A 17 7.91 2.65 7.66
C GLU A 17 8.47 3.99 7.20
N LYS A 18 9.32 3.97 6.16
CA LYS A 18 9.87 5.18 5.55
C LYS A 18 8.78 6.04 4.93
N GLU A 19 7.83 5.43 4.23
CA GLU A 19 6.74 6.15 3.56
C GLU A 19 5.73 6.73 4.56
N LEU A 20 5.40 5.99 5.61
CA LEU A 20 4.48 6.43 6.67
C LEU A 20 5.17 7.33 7.71
N ASN A 21 6.50 7.47 7.61
CA ASN A 21 7.37 8.14 8.58
C ASN A 21 7.12 7.66 10.03
N ARG A 22 6.91 6.35 10.20
CA ARG A 22 6.58 5.71 11.48
C ARG A 22 7.19 4.32 11.57
N SER A 23 7.72 3.96 12.74
CA SER A 23 8.13 2.58 12.99
C SER A 23 6.91 1.69 13.25
N MET A 24 6.90 0.50 12.66
CA MET A 24 5.86 -0.50 12.83
C MET A 24 6.43 -1.72 13.54
N LYS A 25 5.68 -2.27 14.50
CA LYS A 25 6.01 -3.56 15.10
C LYS A 25 5.56 -4.69 14.16
N PRO A 26 6.31 -5.81 14.07
CA PRO A 26 5.88 -6.96 13.29
C PRO A 26 4.49 -7.50 13.70
N SER A 27 4.16 -7.43 15.00
CA SER A 27 2.84 -7.84 15.51
C SER A 27 1.70 -6.99 14.98
N SER A 28 1.91 -5.68 14.80
CA SER A 28 0.91 -4.78 14.22
C SER A 28 0.62 -5.15 12.77
N TRP A 29 1.64 -5.57 12.02
CA TRP A 29 1.48 -6.07 10.65
C TRP A 29 0.64 -7.34 10.59
N HIS A 30 0.94 -8.32 11.43
CA HIS A 30 0.14 -9.55 11.51
C HIS A 30 -1.32 -9.25 11.87
N THR A 31 -1.55 -8.30 12.77
CA THR A 31 -2.89 -7.86 13.15
C THR A 31 -3.63 -7.22 11.98
N ALA A 32 -2.97 -6.35 11.21
CA ALA A 32 -3.53 -5.73 10.02
C ALA A 32 -3.89 -6.78 8.96
N MET A 33 -2.98 -7.73 8.69
CA MET A 33 -3.21 -8.83 7.74
C MET A 33 -4.33 -9.77 8.18
N ALA A 34 -4.46 -10.05 9.48
CA ALA A 34 -5.58 -10.81 10.01
C ALA A 34 -6.91 -10.06 9.84
N GLY A 35 -6.90 -8.73 9.94
CA GLY A 35 -8.04 -7.87 9.66
C GLY A 35 -8.58 -8.03 8.24
N VAL A 36 -7.69 -8.08 7.23
CA VAL A 36 -8.07 -8.31 5.82
C VAL A 36 -8.86 -9.60 5.65
N LYS A 37 -8.41 -10.70 6.26
CA LYS A 37 -9.09 -12.00 6.18
C LYS A 37 -10.47 -11.99 6.85
N ARG A 38 -10.69 -11.15 7.85
CA ARG A 38 -11.99 -10.99 8.51
C ARG A 38 -12.93 -10.08 7.72
N ALA A 39 -12.39 -9.14 6.94
CA ALA A 39 -13.19 -8.17 6.20
C ALA A 39 -13.84 -8.75 4.93
N THR A 40 -13.30 -9.82 4.37
CA THR A 40 -13.80 -10.40 3.11
C THR A 40 -13.48 -11.88 3.01
N HIS A 41 -14.41 -12.66 2.47
CA HIS A 41 -14.22 -14.07 2.09
C HIS A 41 -13.82 -14.25 0.62
N CYS A 42 -13.87 -13.18 -0.19
CA CYS A 42 -13.45 -13.22 -1.59
C CYS A 42 -11.93 -13.34 -1.69
N LEU A 43 -11.46 -14.41 -2.33
CA LEU A 43 -10.04 -14.70 -2.50
C LEU A 43 -9.33 -13.61 -3.30
N ASP A 44 -9.97 -13.07 -4.34
CA ASP A 44 -9.39 -12.01 -5.17
C ASP A 44 -9.08 -10.75 -4.34
N HIS A 45 -9.98 -10.39 -3.43
CA HIS A 45 -9.77 -9.26 -2.52
C HIS A 45 -8.66 -9.52 -1.51
N ILE A 46 -8.61 -10.75 -0.96
CA ILE A 46 -7.53 -11.15 -0.04
C ILE A 46 -6.20 -11.08 -0.78
N GLU A 47 -6.08 -11.71 -1.96
CA GLU A 47 -4.87 -11.71 -2.77
C GLU A 47 -4.43 -10.28 -3.14
N ALA A 48 -5.37 -9.43 -3.57
CA ALA A 48 -5.10 -8.04 -3.90
C ALA A 48 -4.54 -7.27 -2.68
N ALA A 49 -5.11 -7.46 -1.49
CA ALA A 49 -4.60 -6.87 -0.27
C ALA A 49 -3.19 -7.39 0.06
N TYR A 50 -2.95 -8.70 -0.03
CA TYR A 50 -1.61 -9.28 0.18
C TYR A 50 -0.58 -8.71 -0.81
N LYS A 51 -0.92 -8.61 -2.10
CA LYS A 51 -0.10 -7.97 -3.13
C LYS A 51 0.23 -6.52 -2.77
N LEU A 52 -0.75 -5.76 -2.26
CA LEU A 52 -0.54 -4.38 -1.85
C LEU A 52 0.40 -4.27 -0.64
N TRP A 53 0.13 -5.02 0.42
CA TRP A 53 0.91 -5.00 1.65
C TRP A 53 2.37 -5.45 1.38
N MET A 54 2.58 -6.48 0.57
CA MET A 54 3.94 -6.91 0.18
C MET A 54 4.61 -5.97 -0.84
N ARG A 55 3.92 -4.92 -1.30
CA ARG A 55 4.35 -3.98 -2.35
C ARG A 55 4.70 -4.67 -3.66
N TRP A 56 3.89 -5.68 -4.02
CA TRP A 56 4.04 -6.44 -5.24
C TRP A 56 3.49 -5.70 -6.47
N TYR A 57 2.55 -4.77 -6.26
CA TYR A 57 2.13 -3.86 -7.33
C TYR A 57 3.26 -2.89 -7.69
N LEU A 58 3.61 -2.86 -8.97
CA LEU A 58 4.55 -1.90 -9.51
C LEU A 58 3.89 -0.52 -9.54
N ALA A 59 4.39 0.39 -8.71
CA ALA A 59 3.99 1.79 -8.76
C ALA A 59 4.35 2.39 -10.14
N PRO A 60 3.64 3.43 -10.62
CA PRO A 60 3.93 4.08 -11.90
C PRO A 60 5.37 4.54 -12.03
N GLN A 61 6.01 4.95 -10.93
CA GLN A 61 7.44 5.28 -10.91
C GLN A 61 8.34 4.08 -11.26
N CYS A 62 8.01 2.88 -10.76
CA CYS A 62 8.74 1.66 -11.14
C CYS A 62 8.49 1.29 -12.60
N LEU A 63 7.24 1.45 -13.08
CA LEU A 63 6.89 1.18 -14.47
C LEU A 63 7.60 2.13 -15.44
N ALA A 64 7.69 3.42 -15.11
CA ALA A 64 8.42 4.42 -15.89
C ALA A 64 9.93 4.14 -16.00
N HIS A 65 10.50 3.45 -15.00
CA HIS A 65 11.89 3.02 -15.06
C HIS A 65 12.11 1.79 -15.96
N ILE A 66 11.11 0.91 -16.06
CA ILE A 66 11.17 -0.32 -16.86
C ILE A 66 10.81 -0.04 -18.33
N TYR A 67 9.82 0.82 -18.56
CA TYR A 67 9.26 1.10 -19.88
C TYR A 67 9.57 2.53 -20.31
N PRO A 68 10.57 2.74 -21.19
CA PRO A 68 10.88 4.07 -21.72
C PRO A 68 9.67 4.58 -22.53
N GLY A 69 9.03 5.65 -22.04
CA GLY A 69 7.79 6.22 -22.60
C GLY A 69 6.59 6.13 -21.66
N ALA A 70 6.65 5.34 -20.59
CA ALA A 70 5.66 5.37 -19.53
C ALA A 70 5.86 6.62 -18.66
N GLN A 71 4.77 7.35 -18.41
CA GLN A 71 4.81 8.53 -17.57
C GLN A 71 4.99 8.12 -16.09
N PRO A 72 5.92 8.74 -15.33
CA PRO A 72 6.10 8.44 -13.91
C PRO A 72 4.99 9.03 -13.03
N THR A 73 4.11 9.85 -13.62
CA THR A 73 2.96 10.45 -12.95
C THR A 73 1.86 9.42 -12.74
N PHE A 74 1.06 9.61 -11.69
CA PHE A 74 0.01 8.66 -11.37
C PHE A 74 -1.13 8.68 -12.39
N TRP A 75 -1.78 7.53 -12.53
CA TRP A 75 -3.02 7.36 -13.31
C TRP A 75 -4.22 8.09 -12.69
N ARG A 76 -4.16 8.39 -11.38
CA ARG A 76 -5.16 9.17 -10.63
C ARG A 76 -4.68 10.61 -10.46
N CYS A 77 -5.57 11.51 -10.03
CA CYS A 77 -5.45 12.99 -9.96
C CYS A 77 -4.24 13.58 -9.20
N CYS A 78 -3.24 12.78 -8.84
CA CYS A 78 -1.99 13.21 -8.23
C CYS A 78 -0.96 13.44 -9.35
N ARG A 79 -0.64 14.70 -9.65
CA ARG A 79 0.47 15.05 -10.56
C ARG A 79 1.85 14.86 -9.91
N ASP A 80 1.86 14.41 -8.66
CA ASP A 80 3.08 14.12 -7.92
C ASP A 80 3.67 12.77 -8.32
N THR A 81 4.99 12.64 -8.29
CA THR A 81 5.65 11.33 -8.28
C THR A 81 5.41 10.66 -6.95
N GLY A 82 5.03 9.38 -6.93
CA GLY A 82 5.05 8.71 -5.65
C GLY A 82 4.85 7.21 -5.63
N THR A 83 4.92 6.77 -4.40
CA THR A 83 4.83 5.41 -3.90
C THR A 83 3.36 5.01 -3.69
N LEU A 84 3.09 3.85 -3.08
CA LEU A 84 1.72 3.32 -2.98
C LEU A 84 0.80 4.16 -2.08
N THR A 85 1.32 4.81 -1.03
CA THR A 85 0.51 5.56 -0.04
C THR A 85 -0.15 6.81 -0.62
N PRO A 86 0.51 7.65 -1.44
CA PRO A 86 -0.15 8.76 -2.11
C PRO A 86 -1.35 8.35 -2.98
N ILE A 87 -1.28 7.18 -3.62
CA ILE A 87 -2.36 6.67 -4.49
C ILE A 87 -3.63 6.39 -3.68
N PHE A 88 -3.49 5.76 -2.52
CA PHE A 88 -4.65 5.32 -1.73
C PHE A 88 -5.12 6.35 -0.71
N TRP A 89 -4.21 7.12 -0.11
CA TRP A 89 -4.53 7.90 1.09
C TRP A 89 -4.39 9.42 0.93
N HIS A 90 -3.42 9.91 0.15
CA HIS A 90 -3.17 11.36 0.02
C HIS A 90 -3.84 11.99 -1.19
N CYS A 91 -4.45 11.21 -2.08
CA CYS A 91 -5.17 11.74 -3.24
C CYS A 91 -6.38 12.56 -2.78
N PRO A 92 -6.45 13.87 -3.07
CA PRO A 92 -7.59 14.72 -2.65
C PRO A 92 -8.94 14.21 -3.17
N ALA A 93 -8.93 13.61 -4.37
CA ALA A 93 -10.13 13.00 -4.96
C ALA A 93 -10.65 11.80 -4.14
N LEU A 94 -9.80 11.13 -3.37
CA LEU A 94 -10.18 10.00 -2.51
C LEU A 94 -10.53 10.44 -1.09
N THR A 95 -10.14 11.63 -0.65
CA THR A 95 -10.42 12.11 0.71
C THR A 95 -11.91 12.11 1.02
N ASN A 96 -12.74 12.64 0.11
CA ASN A 96 -14.20 12.66 0.28
C ASN A 96 -14.76 11.23 0.29
N TYR A 97 -14.28 10.36 -0.60
CA TYR A 97 -14.68 8.95 -0.62
C TYR A 97 -14.40 8.27 0.72
N TRP A 98 -13.20 8.43 1.28
CA TRP A 98 -12.86 7.81 2.57
C TRP A 98 -13.66 8.38 3.74
N GLN A 99 -13.97 9.68 3.74
CA GLN A 99 -14.87 10.27 4.73
C GLN A 99 -16.26 9.66 4.69
N GLN A 100 -16.82 9.44 3.49
CA GLN A 100 -18.11 8.76 3.35
C GLN A 100 -18.06 7.32 3.87
N ILE A 101 -17.00 6.57 3.54
CA ILE A 101 -16.83 5.21 4.04
C ILE A 101 -16.69 5.20 5.57
N GLN A 102 -15.93 6.12 6.15
CA GLN A 102 -15.77 6.22 7.61
C GLN A 102 -17.12 6.48 8.29
N ASN A 103 -17.89 7.45 7.79
CA ASN A 103 -19.22 7.75 8.32
C ASN A 103 -20.16 6.52 8.22
N LEU A 104 -20.12 5.81 7.09
CA LEU A 104 -20.92 4.59 6.91
C LEU A 104 -20.54 3.50 7.92
N VAL A 105 -19.24 3.29 8.15
CA VAL A 105 -18.76 2.28 9.10
C VAL A 105 -19.16 2.67 10.53
N GLU A 106 -18.99 3.92 10.93
CA GLU A 106 -19.34 4.41 12.27
C GLU A 106 -20.85 4.30 12.57
N ILE A 107 -21.72 4.53 11.58
CA ILE A 107 -23.18 4.36 11.73
C ILE A 107 -23.59 2.87 11.83
N SER A 108 -22.75 1.95 11.34
CA SER A 108 -23.05 0.52 11.27
C SER A 108 -22.61 -0.29 12.50
N THR A 109 -21.91 0.35 13.44
CA THR A 109 -21.39 -0.23 14.70
C THR A 109 -22.10 0.33 15.91
#